data_AF-A0A959W6N6-F1
#
_entry.id   AF-A0A959W6N6-F1
#
_cell.length_a   1.000
_cell.length_b   1.000
_cell.length_c   1.000
_cell.angle_alpha   90.00
_cell.angle_beta   90.00
_cell.angle_gamma   90.00
#
_symmetry.space_group_name_H-M   'P 1'
#
loop_
_entity.id
_entity.type
_entity.pdbx_description
1 polymer ?
#
loop_
_entity_poly.entity_id
_entity_poly.type
_entity_poly.pdbx_seq_one_letter_code
_entity_poly.pdbx_strand_id
1 'polypeptide(L)'
;LVSFFPIAVNTIDGLRAAEPELLNLLKTLKANAWQRFRKAQLPAALPFLFSGLKVAAALSVIGAVFAEWVGASEGLGYLILVLNNQTATTDMFAVIFTLALIGILLFLIVTLLERLLLPWYYESRETEGEGLHLEVEEGA
;
A
#
# COMPACT_ATOMS: atom_id res chain seq x y z
N LEU A 1 0.37 -1.20 -15.37
CA LEU A 1 -1.06 -0.80 -15.53
C LEU A 1 -1.93 -1.34 -14.39
N VAL A 2 -1.91 -2.64 -14.09
CA VAL A 2 -2.71 -3.24 -12.99
C VAL A 2 -2.42 -2.61 -11.62
N SER A 3 -1.16 -2.24 -11.37
CA SER A 3 -0.70 -1.58 -10.14
C SER A 3 -1.00 -0.07 -10.07
N PHE A 4 -1.30 0.59 -11.18
CA PHE A 4 -1.48 2.04 -11.21
C PHE A 4 -2.83 2.48 -10.64
N PHE A 5 -3.89 1.71 -10.91
CA PHE A 5 -5.25 2.05 -10.50
C PHE A 5 -5.42 2.09 -8.97
N PRO A 6 -5.01 1.06 -8.19
CA PRO A 6 -5.08 1.12 -6.72
C PRO A 6 -4.29 2.31 -6.15
N ILE A 7 -3.11 2.61 -6.70
CA ILE A 7 -2.31 3.76 -6.25
C ILE A 7 -3.07 5.05 -6.47
N ALA A 8 -3.59 5.27 -7.69
CA ALA A 8 -4.30 6.49 -8.03
C ALA A 8 -5.56 6.71 -7.18
N VAL A 9 -6.39 5.68 -7.02
CA VAL A 9 -7.64 5.76 -6.22
C VAL A 9 -7.33 6.07 -4.77
N ASN A 10 -6.43 5.30 -4.13
CA ASN A 10 -6.09 5.54 -2.73
C ASN A 10 -5.42 6.91 -2.50
N THR A 11 -4.66 7.42 -3.48
CA THR A 11 -4.08 8.77 -3.37
C THR A 11 -5.17 9.84 -3.43
N ILE A 12 -6.15 9.69 -4.33
CA ILE A 12 -7.28 10.62 -4.43
C ILE A 12 -8.11 10.59 -3.16
N ASP A 13 -8.36 9.40 -2.61
CA ASP A 13 -9.09 9.24 -1.35
C ASP A 13 -8.31 9.85 -0.18
N GLY A 14 -6.99 9.65 -0.11
CA GLY A 14 -6.13 10.28 0.89
C GLY A 14 -6.09 11.81 0.81
N LEU A 15 -6.10 12.39 -0.38
CA LEU A 15 -6.17 13.85 -0.57
C LEU A 15 -7.52 14.41 -0.10
N ARG A 16 -8.59 13.61 -0.20
CA ARG A 16 -9.94 13.96 0.27
C ARG A 16 -10.15 13.68 1.77
N ALA A 17 -9.33 12.81 2.36
CA ALA A 17 -9.36 12.47 3.78
C ALA A 17 -8.80 13.56 4.70
N ALA A 18 -8.25 14.66 4.15
CA ALA A 18 -7.77 15.78 4.94
C ALA A 18 -8.89 16.39 5.78
N GLU A 19 -8.70 16.45 7.11
CA GLU A 19 -9.71 16.89 8.06
C GLU A 19 -10.30 18.27 7.70
N PRO A 20 -11.64 18.38 7.62
CA PRO A 20 -12.31 19.64 7.37
C PRO A 20 -11.95 20.73 8.41
N GLU A 21 -11.75 20.33 9.66
CA GLU A 21 -11.37 21.22 10.77
C GLU A 21 -9.98 21.82 10.59
N LEU A 22 -8.98 21.00 10.24
CA LEU A 22 -7.63 21.48 9.95
C LEU A 22 -7.59 22.42 8.73
N LEU A 23 -8.41 22.13 7.71
CA LEU A 23 -8.57 22.99 6.53
C LEU A 23 -9.26 24.31 6.87
N ASN A 24 -10.27 24.30 7.74
CA ASN A 24 -10.95 25.50 8.23
C ASN A 24 -10.03 26.38 9.09
N LEU A 25 -9.21 25.78 9.95
CA LEU A 25 -8.17 26.48 10.72
C LEU A 25 -7.17 27.20 9.81
N LEU A 26 -6.64 26.50 8.80
CA LEU A 26 -5.72 27.10 7.82
C LEU A 26 -6.38 28.22 7.01
N LYS A 27 -7.68 28.11 6.75
CA LYS A 27 -8.46 29.17 6.06
C LYS A 27 -8.58 30.42 6.94
N THR A 28 -8.82 30.27 8.23
CA THR A 28 -8.84 31.39 9.21
C THR A 28 -7.48 32.06 9.32
N LEU A 29 -6.39 31.29 9.23
CA LEU A 29 -5.02 31.78 9.21
C LEU A 29 -4.58 32.41 7.88
N LYS A 30 -5.50 32.58 6.90
CA LYS A 30 -5.21 33.09 5.54
C LYS A 30 -4.11 32.30 4.82
N ALA A 31 -3.99 30.99 5.07
CA ALA A 31 -2.98 30.15 4.43
C ALA A 31 -3.24 30.03 2.91
N ASN A 32 -2.19 30.19 2.11
CA ASN A 32 -2.25 30.06 0.66
C ASN A 32 -2.60 28.61 0.25
N ALA A 33 -3.17 28.40 -0.95
CA ALA A 33 -3.55 27.08 -1.46
C ALA A 33 -2.38 26.08 -1.44
N TRP A 34 -1.16 26.54 -1.74
CA TRP A 34 0.05 25.73 -1.67
C TRP A 34 0.44 25.33 -0.23
N GLN A 35 0.20 26.21 0.74
CA GLN A 35 0.44 25.91 2.15
C GLN A 35 -0.59 24.90 2.68
N ARG A 36 -1.85 25.02 2.26
CA ARG A 36 -2.90 24.04 2.59
C ARG A 36 -2.61 22.67 2.01
N PHE A 37 -2.17 22.61 0.76
CA PHE A 37 -1.78 21.36 0.11
C PHE A 37 -0.62 20.69 0.85
N ARG A 38 0.49 21.41 1.07
CA ARG A 38 1.72 20.81 1.60
C ARG A 38 1.67 20.50 3.10
N LYS A 39 0.90 21.26 3.89
CA LYS A 39 0.83 21.11 5.36
C LYS A 39 -0.34 20.29 5.88
N ALA A 40 -1.43 20.16 5.11
CA ALA A 40 -2.60 19.39 5.53
C ALA A 40 -2.88 18.21 4.59
N GLN A 41 -3.05 18.47 3.29
CA GLN A 41 -3.48 17.43 2.35
C GLN A 41 -2.38 16.40 2.05
N LEU A 42 -1.14 16.84 1.87
CA LEU A 42 -0.01 15.96 1.59
C LEU A 42 0.27 14.98 2.75
N PRO A 43 0.44 15.42 4.01
CA PRO A 43 0.64 14.48 5.12
C PRO A 43 -0.57 13.55 5.29
N ALA A 44 -1.80 14.07 5.22
CA ALA A 44 -3.01 13.23 5.35
C ALA A 44 -3.13 12.18 4.22
N ALA A 45 -2.66 12.47 3.01
CA ALA A 45 -2.74 11.55 1.88
C ALA A 45 -1.63 10.50 1.83
N LEU A 46 -0.48 10.74 2.45
CA LEU A 46 0.65 9.81 2.42
C LEU A 46 0.28 8.39 2.94
N PRO A 47 -0.38 8.22 4.10
CA PRO A 47 -0.77 6.90 4.61
C PRO A 47 -1.64 6.12 3.61
N PHE A 48 -2.60 6.80 2.98
CA PHE A 48 -3.46 6.20 1.98
C PHE A 48 -2.68 5.84 0.71
N LEU A 49 -1.75 6.69 0.25
CA LEU A 49 -0.85 6.39 -0.86
C LEU A 49 -0.06 5.09 -0.60
N PHE A 50 0.49 4.91 0.60
CA PHE A 50 1.23 3.69 0.96
C PHE A 50 0.33 2.46 1.05
N SER A 51 -0.91 2.61 1.55
CA SER A 51 -1.91 1.54 1.49
C SER A 51 -2.18 1.09 0.05
N GLY A 52 -2.38 2.05 -0.87
CA GLY A 52 -2.53 1.78 -2.30
C GLY A 52 -1.29 1.13 -2.91
N LEU A 53 -0.10 1.54 -2.48
CA LEU A 53 1.17 0.98 -2.94
C LEU A 53 1.36 -0.48 -2.51
N LYS A 54 0.94 -0.85 -1.29
CA LYS A 54 0.96 -2.25 -0.81
C LYS A 54 0.10 -3.16 -1.67
N VAL A 55 -1.14 -2.74 -1.96
CA VAL A 55 -2.06 -3.49 -2.83
C VAL A 55 -1.48 -3.60 -4.24
N ALA A 56 -0.95 -2.50 -4.76
CA ALA A 56 -0.33 -2.45 -6.08
C ALA A 56 0.93 -3.31 -6.20
N ALA A 57 1.73 -3.43 -5.14
CA ALA A 57 2.90 -4.29 -5.11
C ALA A 57 2.51 -5.77 -5.25
N ALA A 58 1.48 -6.22 -4.51
CA ALA A 58 0.96 -7.58 -4.64
C ALA A 58 0.44 -7.87 -6.06
N LEU A 59 -0.34 -6.94 -6.63
CA LEU A 59 -0.86 -7.05 -7.99
C LEU A 59 0.24 -6.99 -9.06
N SER A 60 1.35 -6.30 -8.79
CA SER A 60 2.48 -6.21 -9.71
C SER A 60 3.16 -7.56 -9.91
N VAL A 61 3.28 -8.38 -8.85
CA VAL A 61 3.86 -9.73 -8.94
C VAL A 61 3.01 -10.60 -9.85
N ILE A 62 1.70 -10.59 -9.65
CA ILE A 62 0.74 -11.33 -10.49
C ILE A 62 0.84 -10.86 -11.95
N GLY A 63 0.86 -9.54 -12.18
CA GLY A 63 1.01 -8.97 -13.51
C GLY A 63 2.34 -9.32 -14.19
N ALA A 64 3.43 -9.40 -13.43
CA ALA A 64 4.74 -9.82 -13.93
C ALA A 64 4.73 -11.29 -14.37
N VAL A 65 4.16 -12.18 -13.56
CA VAL A 65 4.02 -13.61 -13.92
C VAL A 65 3.19 -13.78 -15.19
N PHE A 66 2.06 -13.07 -15.31
CA PHE A 66 1.25 -13.11 -16.54
C PHE A 66 1.98 -12.53 -17.75
N ALA A 67 2.77 -11.45 -17.57
CA ALA A 67 3.57 -10.88 -18.65
C ALA A 67 4.66 -11.86 -19.11
N GLU A 68 5.30 -12.58 -18.18
CA GLU A 68 6.28 -13.63 -18.49
C GLU A 68 5.64 -14.78 -19.28
N TRP A 69 4.39 -15.15 -18.98
CA TRP A 69 3.69 -16.23 -19.69
C TRP A 69 3.40 -15.94 -21.16
N VAL A 70 3.06 -14.70 -21.49
CA VAL A 70 2.55 -14.34 -22.83
C VAL A 70 3.65 -14.27 -23.89
N GLY A 71 4.92 -14.07 -23.50
CA GLY A 71 5.98 -13.92 -24.50
C GLY A 71 7.41 -13.94 -24.01
N ALA A 72 7.68 -14.27 -22.74
CA ALA A 72 9.06 -14.44 -22.29
C ALA A 72 9.53 -15.86 -22.61
N SER A 73 10.77 -15.97 -23.09
CA SER A 73 11.47 -17.26 -23.25
C SER A 73 12.26 -17.67 -22.01
N GLU A 74 12.30 -16.80 -20.99
CA GLU A 74 13.02 -16.96 -19.74
C GLU A 74 12.21 -16.29 -18.60
N GLY A 75 12.32 -16.79 -17.37
CA GLY A 75 11.63 -16.24 -16.20
C GLY A 75 11.04 -17.32 -15.28
N LEU A 76 10.72 -16.96 -14.05
CA LEU A 76 10.14 -17.88 -13.07
C LEU A 76 8.71 -18.28 -13.46
N GLY A 77 7.92 -17.33 -13.98
CA GLY A 77 6.61 -17.62 -14.54
C GLY A 77 6.68 -18.54 -15.75
N TYR A 78 7.64 -18.33 -16.65
CA TYR A 78 7.89 -19.20 -17.80
C TYR A 78 8.33 -20.61 -17.38
N LEU A 79 9.18 -20.72 -16.36
CA LEU A 79 9.67 -22.00 -15.85
C LEU A 79 8.53 -22.90 -15.34
N ILE A 80 7.48 -22.31 -14.76
CA ILE A 80 6.26 -23.05 -14.39
C ILE A 80 5.61 -23.70 -15.63
N LEU A 81 5.50 -23.00 -16.75
CA LEU A 81 4.90 -23.53 -17.98
C LEU A 81 5.73 -24.69 -18.56
N VAL A 82 7.06 -24.56 -18.53
CA VAL A 82 7.99 -25.60 -19.00
C VAL A 82 7.91 -26.86 -18.12
N LEU A 83 7.95 -26.68 -16.79
CA LEU A 83 7.88 -27.78 -15.82
C LEU A 83 6.50 -28.45 -15.81
N ASN A 84 5.43 -27.69 -16.07
CA ASN A 84 4.09 -28.22 -16.25
C ASN A 84 4.03 -29.21 -17.44
N ASN A 85 4.68 -28.86 -18.56
CA ASN A 85 4.78 -29.74 -19.73
C ASN A 85 5.60 -31.01 -19.44
N GLN A 86 6.62 -30.91 -18.57
CA GLN A 86 7.47 -32.04 -18.17
C GLN A 86 6.83 -32.90 -17.07
N THR A 87 5.63 -32.56 -16.58
CA THR A 87 4.98 -33.21 -15.43
C THR A 87 5.85 -33.20 -14.15
N ALA A 88 6.83 -32.30 -14.08
CA ALA A 88 7.77 -32.17 -12.97
C ALA A 88 7.15 -31.31 -11.85
N THR A 89 6.15 -31.87 -11.17
CA THR A 89 5.33 -31.13 -10.19
C THR A 89 6.17 -30.65 -8.99
N THR A 90 7.18 -31.41 -8.58
CA THR A 90 8.08 -31.05 -7.47
C THR A 90 8.81 -29.73 -7.73
N ASP A 91 9.36 -29.56 -8.94
CA ASP A 91 10.09 -28.35 -9.31
C ASP A 91 9.13 -27.16 -9.47
N MET A 92 7.91 -27.40 -9.97
CA MET A 92 6.86 -26.39 -10.06
C MET A 92 6.55 -25.77 -8.68
N PHE A 93 6.43 -26.60 -7.64
CA PHE A 93 6.19 -26.12 -6.28
C PHE A 93 7.37 -25.29 -5.75
N ALA A 94 8.62 -25.65 -6.07
CA ALA A 94 9.79 -24.86 -5.69
C ALA A 94 9.78 -23.46 -6.33
N VAL A 95 9.36 -23.37 -7.59
CA VAL A 95 9.23 -22.08 -8.30
C VAL A 95 8.09 -21.24 -7.73
N ILE A 96 6.93 -21.84 -7.46
CA ILE A 96 5.79 -21.16 -6.82
C ILE A 96 6.20 -20.62 -5.44
N PHE A 97 6.92 -21.41 -4.65
CA PHE A 97 7.43 -20.98 -3.34
C PHE A 97 8.39 -19.80 -3.47
N THR A 98 9.29 -19.82 -4.45
CA THR A 98 10.21 -18.71 -4.74
C THR A 98 9.46 -17.44 -5.12
N LEU A 99 8.44 -17.54 -5.98
CA LEU A 99 7.57 -16.42 -6.36
C LEU A 99 6.81 -15.84 -5.15
N ALA A 100 6.28 -16.71 -4.28
CA ALA A 100 5.62 -16.29 -3.05
C ALA A 100 6.60 -15.52 -2.15
N LEU A 101 7.84 -16.00 -2.03
CA LEU A 101 8.89 -15.35 -1.26
C LEU A 101 9.21 -13.96 -1.80
N ILE A 102 9.35 -13.81 -3.13
CA ILE A 102 9.57 -12.52 -3.79
C ILE A 102 8.40 -11.56 -3.53
N GLY A 103 7.16 -12.05 -3.62
CA GLY A 103 5.98 -11.21 -3.36
C GLY A 103 5.90 -10.73 -1.93
N ILE A 104 6.19 -11.61 -0.96
CA ILE A 104 6.28 -11.25 0.46
C ILE A 104 7.40 -10.23 0.67
N LEU A 105 8.55 -10.41 0.04
CA LEU A 105 9.71 -9.53 0.18
C LEU A 105 9.43 -8.14 -0.39
N LEU A 106 8.76 -8.06 -1.54
CA LEU A 106 8.26 -6.80 -2.10
C LEU A 106 7.27 -6.09 -1.16
N PHE A 107 6.31 -6.84 -0.61
CA PHE A 107 5.35 -6.30 0.34
C PHE A 107 6.03 -5.78 1.62
N LEU A 108 7.01 -6.51 2.13
CA LEU A 108 7.81 -6.11 3.29
C LEU A 108 8.61 -4.84 3.01
N ILE A 109 9.25 -4.73 1.84
CA ILE A 109 9.97 -3.51 1.43
C ILE A 109 9.02 -2.30 1.45
N VAL A 110 7.84 -2.43 0.84
CA VAL A 110 6.85 -1.34 0.82
C VAL A 110 6.38 -0.98 2.23
N THR A 111 6.16 -1.98 3.09
CA THR A 111 5.74 -1.78 4.49
C THR A 111 6.83 -1.12 5.33
N LEU A 112 8.10 -1.49 5.13
CA LEU A 112 9.23 -0.86 5.80
C LEU A 112 9.41 0.59 5.36
N LEU A 113 9.25 0.87 4.05
CA LEU A 113 9.30 2.23 3.51
C LEU A 113 8.18 3.10 4.09
N GLU A 114 6.96 2.56 4.20
CA GLU A 114 5.85 3.25 4.88
C GLU A 114 6.21 3.58 6.33
N ARG A 115 6.70 2.61 7.10
CA ARG A 115 7.04 2.83 8.53
C ARG A 115 8.17 3.84 8.72
N LEU A 116 9.15 3.87 7.81
CA LEU A 116 10.25 4.83 7.87
C LEU A 116 9.83 6.24 7.46
N LEU A 117 8.92 6.36 6.49
CA LEU A 117 8.48 7.66 5.95
C LEU A 117 7.27 8.24 6.70
N LEU A 118 6.55 7.43 7.46
CA LEU A 118 5.38 7.83 8.25
C LEU A 118 5.47 7.45 9.74
N PRO A 119 6.50 7.90 10.47
CA PRO A 119 6.57 7.66 11.92
C PRO A 119 5.41 8.35 12.67
N TRP A 120 5.03 9.56 12.23
CA TRP A 120 4.01 10.39 12.90
C TRP A 120 2.57 9.84 12.83
N TYR A 121 2.24 8.99 11.84
CA TYR A 121 0.89 8.43 11.69
C TYR A 121 0.63 7.25 12.65
N TYR A 122 1.68 6.60 13.14
CA TYR A 122 1.53 5.51 14.12
C TYR A 122 1.18 6.05 15.51
N GLU A 123 1.67 7.24 15.88
CA GLU A 123 1.40 7.88 17.18
C GLU A 123 -0.09 8.26 17.36
N SER A 124 -0.80 8.64 16.29
CA SER A 124 -2.19 9.11 16.40
C SER A 124 -3.23 7.99 16.58
N ARG A 125 -2.88 6.72 16.31
CA ARG A 125 -3.81 5.59 16.48
C ARG A 125 -3.83 5.02 17.91
N GLU A 126 -2.81 5.29 18.73
CA GLU A 126 -2.81 4.89 20.15
C GLU A 126 -3.75 5.77 20.98
N THR A 127 -3.81 7.08 20.69
CA THR A 127 -4.67 8.02 21.44
C THR A 127 -6.18 7.87 21.19
N GLU A 128 -6.61 7.41 20.00
CA GLU A 128 -8.04 7.15 19.71
C GLU A 128 -8.54 5.86 20.37
N GLY A 129 -7.66 4.88 20.57
CA GLY A 129 -7.99 3.64 21.27
C GLY A 129 -8.22 3.84 22.77
N GLU A 130 -7.47 4.74 23.40
CA GLU A 130 -7.61 5.06 24.84
C GLU A 130 -8.89 5.87 25.15
N GLY A 131 -9.37 6.72 24.24
CA GLY A 131 -10.60 7.50 24.44
C GLY A 131 -11.87 6.66 24.49
N LEU A 132 -11.96 5.62 23.66
CA LEU A 132 -13.10 4.68 23.64
C LEU A 132 -13.19 3.84 24.92
N HIS A 133 -12.07 3.60 25.60
CA HIS A 133 -12.06 2.84 26.85
C HIS A 133 -12.61 3.65 28.04
N LEU A 134 -12.52 4.99 28.00
CA LEU A 134 -13.00 5.86 29.08
C LEU A 134 -14.51 6.14 28.98
N GLU A 135 -15.07 6.27 27.77
CA GLU A 135 -16.52 6.43 27.59
C GLU A 135 -17.33 5.17 27.97
N VAL A 136 -16.71 3.99 27.87
CA VAL A 136 -17.34 2.72 28.26
C VAL A 136 -17.32 2.52 29.78
N GLU A 137 -16.34 3.06 30.50
CA GLU A 137 -16.30 2.99 31.98
C GLU A 137 -17.18 4.04 32.67
N GLU A 138 -17.36 5.25 32.09
CA GLU A 138 -18.27 6.26 32.68
C GLU A 138 -19.76 5.98 32.41
N GLY A 139 -20.06 5.07 31.48
CA GLY A 139 -21.42 4.68 31.10
C GLY A 139 -21.98 3.41 31.78
N ALA A 140 -21.25 2.81 32.74
CA ALA A 140 -21.62 1.59 33.46
C ALA A 140 -21.88 1.84 34.95
#